data_AF-V2Y5Z2-F1
#
_entry.id   AF-V2Y5Z2-F1
#
_cell.length_a   1.000
_cell.length_b   1.000
_cell.length_c   1.000
_cell.angle_alpha   90.00
_cell.angle_beta   90.00
_cell.angle_gamma   90.00
#
_symmetry.space_group_name_H-M   'P 1'
#
loop_
_entity.id
_entity.type
_entity.pdbx_description
1 polymer ?
#
loop_
_entity_poly.entity_id
_entity_poly.type
_entity_poly.pdbx_seq_one_letter_code
_entity_poly.pdbx_strand_id
1 'polypeptide(L)'
;MSRVAFIHNALGKTDGVSLEVEKWRVVLERMGHEVFYCAGNDDVEGVFCIPELSFNHPVTYKILRNATVKLTDYNSEEELKREIEEQARTLKKDIINFIRENKIEVLIPNNLLSVGYHIPAVLALNEVIKETKLPTIVHSHDFYFEDSGEVEPTCKIVWDILDNNAPPQGKNVKNIVINYLAKKQLEQKKGITAETVPNVFDFKQNAWEKDEYNRDFRKNFGIKENDIVFLQATRILDRKGIESAIEVIAKLNKNRNELLGKTLYNGKVFTADSRNILLCAGYVENFGISGNYYENIKKKAVEKGVEIKFIGSHISHSRGKINGEKIYSLWDSYVYADIVTYPSLWEGWGNQFIEAVFAKLPIIAFEYPVYISDLKKVGFDIISLGDKVKAYDELGLAVLPENIISEAVQKIISVLHDKEQYKKIVDKNYKLAENNFSLEELEKIVRRIMQELDN
;
A
#
# COMPACT_ATOMS: atom_id res chain seq x y z
N MET A 1 -14.10 24.07 -14.57
CA MET A 1 -13.23 24.35 -13.40
C MET A 1 -14.11 24.21 -12.19
N SER A 2 -13.74 23.34 -11.27
CA SER A 2 -14.60 22.97 -10.13
C SER A 2 -13.77 22.98 -8.85
N ARG A 3 -14.41 23.24 -7.71
CA ARG A 3 -13.79 23.13 -6.37
C ARG A 3 -14.01 21.72 -5.81
N VAL A 4 -12.96 20.92 -5.74
CA VAL A 4 -13.00 19.49 -5.40
C VAL A 4 -12.45 19.29 -4.00
N ALA A 5 -13.16 18.58 -3.12
CA ALA A 5 -12.67 18.24 -1.79
C ALA A 5 -12.37 16.76 -1.63
N PHE A 6 -11.16 16.44 -1.18
CA PHE A 6 -10.85 15.14 -0.61
C PHE A 6 -11.20 15.12 0.87
N ILE A 7 -11.87 14.06 1.31
CA ILE A 7 -12.16 13.82 2.73
C ILE A 7 -11.60 12.47 3.13
N HIS A 8 -10.74 12.44 4.15
CA HIS A 8 -10.15 11.22 4.69
C HIS A 8 -9.87 11.35 6.20
N ASN A 9 -9.46 10.28 6.88
CA ASN A 9 -9.15 10.33 8.31
C ASN A 9 -7.87 11.15 8.58
N ALA A 10 -6.88 11.02 7.69
CA ALA A 10 -5.66 11.81 7.69
C ALA A 10 -5.21 12.07 6.25
N LEU A 11 -4.68 13.25 5.93
CA LEU A 11 -4.17 13.59 4.60
C LEU A 11 -2.77 14.21 4.71
N GLY A 12 -1.99 14.11 3.61
CA GLY A 12 -0.61 14.57 3.56
C GLY A 12 0.37 13.72 4.35
N LYS A 13 0.01 12.45 4.58
CA LYS A 13 0.84 11.45 5.26
C LYS A 13 1.50 10.51 4.25
N THR A 14 2.27 9.57 4.78
CA THR A 14 3.05 8.60 3.98
C THR A 14 2.36 7.24 3.86
N ASP A 15 1.11 7.12 4.31
CA ASP A 15 0.31 5.92 4.11
C ASP A 15 -0.16 5.81 2.64
N GLY A 16 -0.59 4.61 2.24
CA GLY A 16 -0.94 4.32 0.85
C GLY A 16 -2.05 5.23 0.30
N VAL A 17 -3.09 5.52 1.08
CA VAL A 17 -4.24 6.30 0.63
C VAL A 17 -3.87 7.78 0.48
N SER A 18 -3.17 8.35 1.46
CA SER A 18 -2.67 9.73 1.37
C SER A 18 -1.80 9.95 0.13
N LEU A 19 -0.93 9.00 -0.21
CA LEU A 19 -0.08 9.07 -1.40
C LEU A 19 -0.89 9.01 -2.70
N GLU A 20 -1.98 8.23 -2.77
CA GLU A 20 -2.86 8.23 -3.94
C GLU A 20 -3.69 9.51 -4.06
N VAL A 21 -4.18 10.05 -2.94
CA VAL A 21 -4.89 11.33 -2.90
C VAL A 21 -4.02 12.46 -3.45
N GLU A 22 -2.74 12.49 -3.08
CA GLU A 22 -1.81 13.50 -3.59
C GLU A 22 -1.60 13.40 -5.11
N LYS A 23 -1.53 12.18 -5.66
CA LYS A 23 -1.44 11.97 -7.11
C LYS A 23 -2.71 12.44 -7.83
N TRP A 24 -3.87 12.17 -7.26
CA TRP A 24 -5.15 12.69 -7.76
C TRP A 24 -5.22 14.21 -7.69
N ARG A 25 -4.74 14.82 -6.59
CA ARG A 25 -4.64 16.28 -6.46
C ARG A 25 -3.80 16.88 -7.59
N VAL A 26 -2.59 16.37 -7.81
CA VAL A 26 -1.71 16.83 -8.90
C VAL A 26 -2.43 16.77 -10.25
N VAL A 27 -3.15 15.67 -10.52
CA VAL A 27 -3.90 15.50 -11.77
C VAL A 27 -5.06 16.50 -11.89
N LEU A 28 -5.86 16.68 -10.84
CA LEU A 28 -6.99 17.61 -10.83
C LEU A 28 -6.53 19.07 -10.97
N GLU A 29 -5.43 19.44 -10.31
CA GLU A 29 -4.83 20.78 -10.42
C GLU A 29 -4.27 21.02 -11.83
N ARG A 30 -3.62 20.02 -12.46
CA ARG A 30 -3.20 20.10 -13.88
C ARG A 30 -4.38 20.32 -14.82
N MET A 31 -5.54 19.76 -14.49
CA MET A 31 -6.80 19.96 -15.23
C MET A 31 -7.45 21.33 -14.94
N GLY A 32 -6.89 22.13 -14.03
CA GLY A 32 -7.37 23.47 -13.67
C GLY A 32 -8.45 23.48 -12.60
N HIS A 33 -8.66 22.38 -11.85
CA HIS A 33 -9.55 22.38 -10.68
C HIS A 33 -8.83 22.95 -9.44
N GLU A 34 -9.59 23.46 -8.50
CA GLU A 34 -9.08 23.87 -7.18
C GLU A 34 -9.34 22.73 -6.19
N VAL A 35 -8.31 22.27 -5.48
CA VAL A 35 -8.39 21.09 -4.61
C VAL A 35 -8.29 21.48 -3.14
N PHE A 36 -9.19 20.93 -2.33
CA PHE A 36 -9.29 21.14 -0.89
C PHE A 36 -9.11 19.83 -0.14
N TYR A 37 -8.46 19.89 1.01
CA TYR A 37 -8.30 18.76 1.92
C TYR A 37 -9.10 18.99 3.20
N CYS A 38 -9.88 17.98 3.60
CA CYS A 38 -10.58 17.93 4.87
C CYS A 38 -10.25 16.61 5.57
N ALA A 39 -9.63 16.66 6.75
CA ALA A 39 -9.21 15.45 7.46
C ALA A 39 -9.16 15.66 8.97
N GLY A 40 -8.80 14.62 9.72
CA GLY A 40 -8.66 14.70 11.19
C GLY A 40 -7.30 15.14 11.69
N ASN A 41 -6.35 15.44 10.81
CA ASN A 41 -5.01 15.90 11.17
C ASN A 41 -4.82 17.38 10.79
N ASP A 42 -4.10 18.12 11.64
CA ASP A 42 -3.79 19.55 11.50
C ASP A 42 -2.29 19.83 11.32
N ASP A 43 -1.46 18.79 11.25
CA ASP A 43 -0.01 18.90 11.13
C ASP A 43 0.49 18.99 9.68
N VAL A 44 -0.44 19.11 8.72
CA VAL A 44 -0.16 19.32 7.30
C VAL A 44 -0.81 20.63 6.86
N GLU A 45 -0.02 21.51 6.26
CA GLU A 45 -0.50 22.80 5.77
C GLU A 45 -1.61 22.64 4.70
N GLY A 46 -2.65 23.48 4.80
CA GLY A 46 -3.77 23.49 3.85
C GLY A 46 -4.86 22.43 4.11
N VAL A 47 -4.72 21.60 5.16
CA VAL A 47 -5.78 20.69 5.60
C VAL A 47 -6.78 21.44 6.48
N PHE A 48 -8.07 21.40 6.11
CA PHE A 48 -9.16 21.78 7.00
C PHE A 48 -9.36 20.66 8.02
N CYS A 49 -8.97 20.90 9.27
CA CYS A 49 -9.02 19.86 10.30
C CYS A 49 -10.41 19.79 10.96
N ILE A 50 -11.03 18.61 10.90
CA ILE A 50 -12.15 18.20 11.76
C ILE A 50 -11.61 17.08 12.65
N PRO A 51 -11.16 17.37 13.88
CA PRO A 51 -10.42 16.42 14.72
C PRO A 51 -11.09 15.05 14.87
N GLU A 52 -12.42 15.02 14.93
CA GLU A 52 -13.25 13.82 15.05
C GLU A 52 -13.09 12.85 13.88
N LEU A 53 -12.66 13.31 12.69
CA LEU A 53 -12.33 12.43 11.55
C LEU A 53 -11.10 11.56 11.81
N SER A 54 -10.26 11.92 12.79
CA SER A 54 -9.08 11.15 13.13
C SER A 54 -9.45 9.93 13.96
N PHE A 55 -8.88 8.76 13.62
CA PHE A 55 -8.99 7.58 14.48
C PHE A 55 -8.37 7.76 15.86
N ASN A 56 -7.46 8.74 16.01
CA ASN A 56 -6.83 9.04 17.29
C ASN A 56 -7.68 9.96 18.17
N HIS A 57 -8.78 10.51 17.64
CA HIS A 57 -9.70 11.29 18.46
C HIS A 57 -10.34 10.39 19.52
N PRO A 58 -10.35 10.75 20.82
CA PRO A 58 -10.72 9.82 21.90
C PRO A 58 -12.09 9.15 21.73
N VAL A 59 -13.10 9.91 21.28
CA VAL A 59 -14.46 9.37 21.04
C VAL A 59 -14.47 8.44 19.83
N THR A 60 -13.83 8.84 18.74
CA THR A 60 -13.75 8.05 17.49
C THR A 60 -13.03 6.73 17.75
N TYR A 61 -11.91 6.78 18.49
CA TYR A 61 -11.14 5.60 18.88
C TYR A 61 -11.96 4.64 19.74
N LYS A 62 -12.68 5.17 20.75
CA LYS A 62 -13.56 4.39 21.62
C LYS A 62 -14.63 3.66 20.79
N ILE A 63 -15.32 4.38 19.91
CA ILE A 63 -16.34 3.80 19.01
C ILE A 63 -15.71 2.71 18.13
N LEU A 64 -14.61 3.03 17.43
CA LEU A 64 -13.92 2.09 16.53
C LEU A 64 -13.59 0.78 17.26
N ARG A 65 -12.91 0.86 18.41
CA ARG A 65 -12.54 -0.32 19.21
C ARG A 65 -13.75 -1.15 19.63
N ASN A 66 -14.82 -0.50 20.07
CA ASN A 66 -16.02 -1.18 20.54
C ASN A 66 -16.84 -1.78 19.41
N ALA A 67 -16.80 -1.17 18.22
CA ALA A 67 -17.59 -1.56 17.08
C ALA A 67 -16.92 -2.61 16.19
N THR A 68 -15.58 -2.66 16.14
CA THR A 68 -14.84 -3.53 15.21
C THR A 68 -13.90 -4.54 15.88
N VAL A 69 -13.72 -4.46 17.21
CA VAL A 69 -12.83 -5.37 17.94
C VAL A 69 -13.55 -6.07 19.06
N LYS A 70 -14.06 -5.32 20.05
CA LYS A 70 -14.86 -5.90 21.14
C LYS A 70 -15.69 -4.85 21.85
N LEU A 71 -16.98 -5.11 22.00
CA LEU A 71 -17.89 -4.26 22.77
C LEU A 71 -17.63 -4.42 24.29
N THR A 72 -16.94 -3.46 24.90
CA THR A 72 -16.55 -3.47 26.33
C THR A 72 -16.91 -2.21 27.09
N ASP A 73 -16.96 -1.05 26.43
CA ASP A 73 -17.05 0.26 27.09
C ASP A 73 -18.47 0.86 27.05
N TYR A 74 -19.45 0.05 26.64
CA TYR A 74 -20.87 0.38 26.55
C TYR A 74 -21.69 -0.74 27.18
N ASN A 75 -22.79 -0.41 27.85
CA ASN A 75 -23.63 -1.40 28.53
C ASN A 75 -24.51 -2.20 27.56
N SER A 76 -24.74 -1.66 26.35
CA SER A 76 -25.54 -2.31 25.30
C SER A 76 -25.18 -1.80 23.91
N GLU A 77 -25.63 -2.52 22.86
CA GLU A 77 -25.44 -2.09 21.47
C GLU A 77 -26.18 -0.78 21.16
N GLU A 78 -27.29 -0.48 21.84
CA GLU A 78 -28.03 0.78 21.70
C GLU A 78 -27.28 1.98 22.30
N GLU A 79 -26.50 1.78 23.36
CA GLU A 79 -25.66 2.85 23.90
C GLU A 79 -24.54 3.22 22.94
N LEU A 80 -23.87 2.21 22.36
CA LEU A 80 -22.90 2.42 21.28
C LEU A 80 -23.55 3.13 20.09
N LYS A 81 -24.75 2.70 19.68
CA LYS A 81 -25.50 3.34 18.58
C LYS A 81 -25.75 4.82 18.84
N ARG A 82 -26.18 5.20 20.05
CA ARG A 82 -26.44 6.60 20.40
C ARG A 82 -25.18 7.45 20.28
N GLU A 83 -24.03 6.96 20.74
CA GLU A 83 -22.74 7.66 20.61
C GLU A 83 -22.34 7.81 19.14
N ILE A 84 -22.51 6.76 18.34
CA ILE A 84 -22.26 6.79 16.88
C ILE A 84 -23.11 7.89 16.21
N GLU A 85 -24.41 7.93 16.50
CA GLU A 85 -25.34 8.91 15.94
C GLU A 85 -25.05 10.34 16.41
N GLU A 86 -24.64 10.51 17.67
CA GLU A 86 -24.25 11.81 18.21
C GLU A 86 -23.00 12.36 17.52
N GLN A 87 -21.95 11.55 17.42
CA GLN A 87 -20.74 11.97 16.71
C GLN A 87 -21.02 12.20 15.21
N ALA A 88 -21.88 11.41 14.58
CA ALA A 88 -22.28 11.62 13.20
C ALA A 88 -22.98 12.97 12.98
N ARG A 89 -23.81 13.43 13.93
CA ARG A 89 -24.45 14.76 13.87
C ARG A 89 -23.43 15.89 13.93
N THR A 90 -22.42 15.78 14.80
CA THR A 90 -21.32 16.76 14.90
C THR A 90 -20.53 16.80 13.60
N LEU A 91 -20.05 15.64 13.12
CA LEU A 91 -19.31 15.53 11.86
C LEU A 91 -20.09 16.11 10.68
N LYS A 92 -21.38 15.80 10.56
CA LYS A 92 -22.24 16.34 9.50
C LYS A 92 -22.24 17.87 9.49
N LYS A 93 -22.42 18.48 10.67
CA LYS A 93 -22.46 19.95 10.80
C LYS A 93 -21.15 20.57 10.32
N ASP A 94 -20.02 20.01 10.75
CA ASP A 94 -18.70 20.56 10.43
C ASP A 94 -18.32 20.35 8.96
N ILE A 95 -18.66 19.19 8.39
CA ILE A 95 -18.49 18.92 6.96
C ILE A 95 -19.35 19.87 6.12
N ILE A 96 -20.60 20.15 6.51
CA ILE A 96 -21.45 21.13 5.81
C ILE A 96 -20.86 22.54 5.88
N ASN A 97 -20.31 22.94 7.04
CA ASN A 97 -19.65 24.24 7.18
C ASN A 97 -18.44 24.34 6.25
N PHE A 98 -17.57 23.31 6.26
CA PHE A 98 -16.43 23.21 5.35
C PHE A 98 -16.85 23.34 3.88
N ILE A 99 -17.89 22.60 3.46
CA ILE A 99 -18.44 22.66 2.10
C ILE A 99 -18.89 24.08 1.74
N ARG A 100 -19.61 24.77 2.63
CA ARG A 100 -20.14 26.11 2.38
C ARG A 100 -19.05 27.17 2.30
N GLU A 101 -18.13 27.18 3.27
CA GLU A 101 -17.03 28.15 3.33
C GLU A 101 -16.11 28.02 2.10
N ASN A 102 -15.80 26.78 1.72
CA ASN A 102 -14.95 26.46 0.58
C ASN A 102 -15.73 26.25 -0.72
N LYS A 103 -17.03 26.58 -0.75
CA LYS A 103 -17.95 26.45 -1.91
C LYS A 103 -17.67 25.18 -2.74
N ILE A 104 -17.56 24.05 -2.06
CA ILE A 104 -17.18 22.78 -2.66
C ILE A 104 -18.27 22.31 -3.63
N GLU A 105 -17.85 21.87 -4.81
CA GLU A 105 -18.72 21.44 -5.90
C GLU A 105 -18.65 19.92 -6.14
N VAL A 106 -17.54 19.27 -5.75
CA VAL A 106 -17.38 17.81 -5.87
C VAL A 106 -16.73 17.25 -4.61
N LEU A 107 -17.27 16.15 -4.09
CA LEU A 107 -16.72 15.43 -2.93
C LEU A 107 -16.00 14.15 -3.36
N ILE A 108 -14.83 13.88 -2.80
CA ILE A 108 -14.07 12.64 -2.99
C ILE A 108 -13.70 12.05 -1.61
N PRO A 109 -14.65 11.43 -0.90
CA PRO A 109 -14.32 10.70 0.32
C PRO A 109 -13.48 9.46 -0.02
N ASN A 110 -12.33 9.31 0.65
CA ASN A 110 -11.43 8.17 0.48
C ASN A 110 -11.56 7.27 1.71
N ASN A 111 -11.92 6.00 1.49
CA ASN A 111 -12.09 4.95 2.51
C ASN A 111 -13.10 5.20 3.65
N LEU A 112 -13.59 6.43 3.85
CA LEU A 112 -14.57 6.80 4.88
C LEU A 112 -15.93 6.15 4.68
N LEU A 113 -16.26 5.77 3.43
CA LEU A 113 -17.54 5.18 3.04
C LEU A 113 -17.42 3.70 2.63
N SER A 114 -16.29 3.04 2.91
CA SER A 114 -16.07 1.66 2.44
C SER A 114 -15.45 0.73 3.49
N VAL A 115 -14.37 1.15 4.15
CA VAL A 115 -13.54 0.27 5.00
C VAL A 115 -14.21 -0.08 6.32
N GLY A 116 -15.05 0.81 6.85
CA GLY A 116 -15.79 0.59 8.09
C GLY A 116 -15.05 1.01 9.38
N TYR A 117 -13.86 1.60 9.26
CA TYR A 117 -13.14 2.14 10.42
C TYR A 117 -13.77 3.39 11.05
N HIS A 118 -14.59 4.13 10.30
CA HIS A 118 -15.20 5.37 10.78
C HIS A 118 -16.72 5.34 10.65
N ILE A 119 -17.40 4.51 11.45
CA ILE A 119 -18.85 4.31 11.40
C ILE A 119 -19.63 5.63 11.54
N PRO A 120 -19.25 6.59 12.41
CA PRO A 120 -19.92 7.89 12.47
C PRO A 120 -19.78 8.72 11.19
N ALA A 121 -18.62 8.70 10.53
CA ALA A 121 -18.41 9.39 9.25
C ALA A 121 -19.21 8.73 8.12
N VAL A 122 -19.41 7.40 8.15
CA VAL A 122 -20.32 6.71 7.21
C VAL A 122 -21.71 7.32 7.26
N LEU A 123 -22.29 7.46 8.46
CA LEU A 123 -23.61 8.07 8.63
C LEU A 123 -23.62 9.55 8.24
N ALA A 124 -22.65 10.32 8.73
CA ALA A 124 -22.57 11.76 8.48
C ALA A 124 -22.46 12.07 6.99
N LEU A 125 -21.52 11.45 6.28
CA LEU A 125 -21.31 11.67 4.84
C LEU A 125 -22.50 11.20 4.01
N ASN A 126 -23.14 10.09 4.37
CA ASN A 126 -24.38 9.66 3.71
C ASN A 126 -25.47 10.74 3.77
N GLU A 127 -25.65 11.37 4.92
CA GLU A 127 -26.60 12.48 5.07
C GLU A 127 -26.15 13.73 4.30
N VAL A 128 -24.87 14.10 4.37
CA VAL A 128 -24.31 15.24 3.63
C VAL A 128 -24.54 15.08 2.12
N ILE A 129 -24.24 13.90 1.56
CA ILE A 129 -24.42 13.61 0.13
C ILE A 129 -25.90 13.70 -0.25
N LYS A 130 -26.80 13.16 0.60
CA LYS A 130 -28.25 13.21 0.36
C LYS A 130 -28.82 14.62 0.46
N GLU A 131 -28.34 15.44 1.39
CA GLU A 131 -28.84 16.80 1.65
C GLU A 131 -28.30 17.81 0.63
N THR A 132 -27.00 17.76 0.34
CA THR A 132 -26.35 18.73 -0.55
C THR A 132 -26.53 18.40 -2.04
N LYS A 133 -26.78 17.12 -2.37
CA LYS A 133 -26.84 16.60 -3.75
C LYS A 133 -25.57 16.84 -4.57
N LEU A 134 -24.44 17.14 -3.93
CA LEU A 134 -23.17 17.36 -4.62
C LEU A 134 -22.73 16.09 -5.36
N PRO A 135 -22.20 16.21 -6.59
CA PRO A 135 -21.46 15.14 -7.23
C PRO A 135 -20.41 14.56 -6.26
N THR A 136 -20.41 13.24 -6.10
CA THR A 136 -19.54 12.55 -5.14
C THR A 136 -18.89 11.34 -5.79
N ILE A 137 -17.56 11.29 -5.74
CA ILE A 137 -16.74 10.14 -6.16
C ILE A 137 -16.31 9.40 -4.90
N VAL A 138 -16.95 8.26 -4.61
CA VAL A 138 -16.55 7.43 -3.47
C VAL A 138 -15.36 6.58 -3.91
N HIS A 139 -14.17 6.93 -3.40
CA HIS A 139 -12.93 6.24 -3.72
C HIS A 139 -12.60 5.21 -2.65
N SER A 140 -12.77 3.93 -3.00
CA SER A 140 -12.64 2.81 -2.08
C SER A 140 -11.38 2.01 -2.41
N HIS A 141 -10.44 1.98 -1.46
CA HIS A 141 -9.25 1.14 -1.52
C HIS A 141 -9.50 -0.23 -0.90
N ASP A 142 -10.34 -0.27 0.14
CA ASP A 142 -10.70 -1.49 0.86
C ASP A 142 -12.18 -1.43 1.29
N PHE A 143 -12.75 -2.58 1.64
CA PHE A 143 -14.12 -2.71 2.13
C PHE A 143 -14.22 -3.46 3.47
N TYR A 144 -15.20 -3.07 4.30
CA TYR A 144 -15.47 -3.71 5.60
C TYR A 144 -15.84 -5.20 5.51
N PHE A 145 -16.24 -5.67 4.33
CA PHE A 145 -16.66 -7.05 4.07
C PHE A 145 -15.56 -7.90 3.42
N GLU A 146 -14.35 -7.35 3.31
CA GLU A 146 -13.16 -8.10 2.91
C GLU A 146 -12.65 -8.95 4.09
N ASP A 147 -12.03 -10.08 3.77
CA ASP A 147 -11.46 -10.99 4.75
C ASP A 147 -10.06 -10.50 5.17
N SER A 148 -9.98 -9.25 5.61
CA SER A 148 -8.72 -8.61 6.04
C SER A 148 -8.40 -8.90 7.51
N GLY A 149 -9.39 -9.31 8.30
CA GLY A 149 -9.30 -9.45 9.76
C GLY A 149 -9.17 -8.11 10.50
N GLU A 150 -9.27 -6.97 9.80
CA GLU A 150 -9.08 -5.66 10.41
C GLU A 150 -10.40 -5.01 10.89
N VAL A 151 -11.53 -5.38 10.29
CA VAL A 151 -12.87 -4.88 10.64
C VAL A 151 -13.83 -6.04 10.86
N GLU A 152 -14.14 -6.34 12.11
CA GLU A 152 -15.12 -7.36 12.49
C GLU A 152 -16.25 -6.73 13.31
N PRO A 153 -17.41 -6.45 12.70
CA PRO A 153 -18.55 -5.86 13.40
C PRO A 153 -18.92 -6.66 14.66
N THR A 154 -18.83 -6.02 15.82
CA THR A 154 -18.99 -6.67 17.14
C THR A 154 -20.44 -6.96 17.51
N CYS A 155 -21.39 -6.28 16.86
CA CYS A 155 -22.82 -6.44 17.09
C CYS A 155 -23.64 -6.22 15.81
N LYS A 156 -24.93 -6.59 15.85
CA LYS A 156 -25.83 -6.49 14.71
C LYS A 156 -26.03 -5.05 14.26
N ILE A 157 -26.13 -4.10 15.19
CA ILE A 157 -26.32 -2.68 14.85
C ILE A 157 -25.16 -2.14 14.03
N VAL A 158 -23.91 -2.46 14.40
CA VAL A 158 -22.74 -2.03 13.64
C VAL A 158 -22.74 -2.65 12.25
N TRP A 159 -23.03 -3.96 12.16
CA TRP A 159 -23.20 -4.63 10.88
C TRP A 159 -24.26 -3.94 10.01
N ASP A 160 -25.45 -3.70 10.55
CA ASP A 160 -26.55 -3.05 9.83
C ASP A 160 -26.17 -1.63 9.36
N ILE A 161 -25.44 -0.86 10.16
CA ILE A 161 -24.99 0.49 9.75
C ILE A 161 -24.06 0.39 8.55
N LEU A 162 -23.02 -0.44 8.62
CA LEU A 162 -22.09 -0.62 7.51
C LEU A 162 -22.81 -1.19 6.28
N ASP A 163 -23.64 -2.20 6.49
CA ASP A 163 -24.31 -2.92 5.42
C ASP A 163 -25.29 -2.04 4.64
N ASN A 164 -26.01 -1.16 5.33
CA ASN A 164 -26.99 -0.29 4.67
C ASN A 164 -26.39 1.01 4.10
N ASN A 165 -25.17 1.40 4.50
CA ASN A 165 -24.65 2.74 4.22
C ASN A 165 -23.26 2.78 3.55
N ALA A 166 -22.51 1.67 3.49
CA ALA A 166 -21.13 1.65 2.98
C ALA A 166 -20.94 0.68 1.79
N PRO A 167 -20.64 1.17 0.57
CA PRO A 167 -20.72 2.56 0.13
C PRO A 167 -22.14 2.96 -0.30
N PRO A 168 -22.46 4.26 -0.32
CA PRO A 168 -23.76 4.72 -0.81
C PRO A 168 -23.96 4.53 -2.30
N GLN A 169 -25.23 4.47 -2.70
CA GLN A 169 -25.68 4.60 -4.08
C GLN A 169 -26.56 5.85 -4.25
N GLY A 170 -26.47 6.49 -5.42
CA GLY A 170 -27.30 7.63 -5.76
C GLY A 170 -26.99 8.15 -7.15
N LYS A 171 -27.90 8.96 -7.71
CA LYS A 171 -27.70 9.57 -9.04
C LYS A 171 -26.48 10.50 -9.08
N ASN A 172 -26.16 11.15 -7.96
CA ASN A 172 -25.01 12.02 -7.79
C ASN A 172 -23.77 11.30 -7.22
N VAL A 173 -23.76 9.96 -7.18
CA VAL A 173 -22.69 9.17 -6.57
C VAL A 173 -22.07 8.24 -7.61
N LYS A 174 -20.77 8.41 -7.85
CA LYS A 174 -19.94 7.48 -8.63
C LYS A 174 -19.07 6.68 -7.66
N ASN A 175 -19.21 5.37 -7.67
CA ASN A 175 -18.35 4.47 -6.90
C ASN A 175 -17.14 4.07 -7.75
N ILE A 176 -15.94 4.23 -7.21
CA ILE A 176 -14.70 3.77 -7.82
C ILE A 176 -13.89 2.92 -6.85
N VAL A 177 -13.14 1.96 -7.39
CA VAL A 177 -12.33 1.00 -6.65
C VAL A 177 -10.95 0.85 -7.29
N ILE A 178 -9.97 0.39 -6.52
CA ILE A 178 -8.59 0.33 -7.02
C ILE A 178 -8.22 -0.92 -7.81
N ASN A 179 -9.03 -1.98 -7.75
CA ASN A 179 -8.73 -3.24 -8.44
C ASN A 179 -10.00 -3.98 -8.92
N TYR A 180 -9.82 -4.96 -9.82
CA TYR A 180 -10.94 -5.73 -10.37
C TYR A 180 -11.62 -6.66 -9.37
N LEU A 181 -10.91 -7.14 -8.35
CA LEU A 181 -11.49 -8.02 -7.33
C LEU A 181 -12.49 -7.26 -6.46
N ALA A 182 -12.10 -6.09 -5.98
CA ALA A 182 -12.94 -5.16 -5.23
C ALA A 182 -14.19 -4.77 -6.04
N LYS A 183 -14.02 -4.47 -7.34
CA LYS A 183 -15.15 -4.19 -8.25
C LYS A 183 -16.16 -5.35 -8.28
N LYS A 184 -15.67 -6.57 -8.48
CA LYS A 184 -16.49 -7.78 -8.56
C LYS A 184 -17.17 -8.08 -7.23
N GLN A 185 -16.44 -7.97 -6.12
CA GLN A 185 -16.99 -8.22 -4.78
C GLN A 185 -18.08 -7.21 -4.43
N LEU A 186 -17.87 -5.94 -4.76
CA LEU A 186 -18.86 -4.88 -4.53
C LEU A 186 -20.15 -5.14 -5.32
N GLU A 187 -20.04 -5.51 -6.60
CA GLU A 187 -21.20 -5.86 -7.42
C GLU A 187 -21.93 -7.11 -6.86
N GLN A 188 -21.18 -8.14 -6.47
CA GLN A 188 -21.76 -9.38 -5.94
C GLN A 188 -22.46 -9.21 -4.59
N LYS A 189 -21.87 -8.45 -3.67
CA LYS A 189 -22.39 -8.28 -2.30
C LYS A 189 -23.46 -7.20 -2.21
N LYS A 190 -23.37 -6.16 -3.04
CA LYS A 190 -24.19 -4.95 -2.90
C LYS A 190 -24.97 -4.56 -4.14
N GLY A 191 -24.75 -5.23 -5.28
CA GLY A 191 -25.35 -4.83 -6.56
C GLY A 191 -24.88 -3.45 -7.04
N ILE A 192 -23.74 -2.95 -6.54
CA ILE A 192 -23.21 -1.64 -6.91
C ILE A 192 -22.18 -1.81 -8.04
N THR A 193 -22.44 -1.18 -9.18
CA THR A 193 -21.45 -1.06 -10.23
C THR A 193 -20.40 -0.01 -9.83
N ALA A 194 -19.13 -0.37 -9.97
CA ALA A 194 -18.01 0.54 -9.80
C ALA A 194 -17.09 0.56 -11.01
N GLU A 195 -16.32 1.63 -11.11
CA GLU A 195 -15.24 1.77 -12.07
C GLU A 195 -13.89 1.49 -11.39
N THR A 196 -12.97 0.85 -12.11
CA THR A 196 -11.64 0.57 -11.56
C THR A 196 -10.69 1.71 -11.92
N VAL A 197 -10.11 2.35 -10.91
CA VAL A 197 -9.05 3.36 -11.07
C VAL A 197 -7.82 2.85 -10.32
N PRO A 198 -6.80 2.33 -11.02
CA PRO A 198 -5.63 1.76 -10.37
C PRO A 198 -4.85 2.84 -9.59
N ASN A 199 -4.11 2.42 -8.56
CA ASN A 199 -3.08 3.30 -8.01
C ASN A 199 -2.00 3.54 -9.08
N VAL A 200 -1.48 4.76 -9.10
CA VAL A 200 -0.53 5.21 -10.13
C VAL A 200 0.79 5.66 -9.50
N PHE A 201 1.76 6.02 -10.31
CA PHE A 201 3.06 6.49 -9.88
C PHE A 201 3.53 7.64 -10.77
N ASP A 202 4.29 8.58 -10.20
CA ASP A 202 4.89 9.66 -10.99
C ASP A 202 6.17 9.16 -11.66
N PHE A 203 6.07 8.75 -12.92
CA PHE A 203 7.23 8.29 -13.70
C PHE A 203 8.09 9.44 -14.24
N LYS A 204 7.61 10.69 -14.18
CA LYS A 204 8.36 11.88 -14.62
C LYS A 204 9.25 12.47 -13.54
N GLN A 205 9.12 12.02 -12.29
CA GLN A 205 10.04 12.41 -11.23
C GLN A 205 11.46 11.91 -11.53
N ASN A 206 12.45 12.60 -10.96
CA ASN A 206 13.84 12.17 -11.09
C ASN A 206 14.05 10.80 -10.42
N ALA A 207 14.80 9.93 -11.07
CA ALA A 207 15.24 8.68 -10.45
C ALA A 207 16.11 8.97 -9.22
N TRP A 208 15.99 8.13 -8.20
CA TRP A 208 16.91 8.19 -7.07
C TRP A 208 18.27 7.64 -7.49
N GLU A 209 19.32 8.39 -7.18
CA GLU A 209 20.68 8.05 -7.54
C GLU A 209 21.60 8.03 -6.32
N LYS A 210 22.81 7.50 -6.53
CA LYS A 210 23.87 7.63 -5.55
C LYS A 210 24.35 9.08 -5.50
N ASP A 211 24.39 9.66 -4.32
CA ASP A 211 24.87 11.02 -4.09
C ASP A 211 25.67 11.14 -2.78
N GLU A 212 26.07 12.36 -2.44
CA GLU A 212 26.82 12.65 -1.22
C GLU A 212 26.06 12.27 0.06
N TYR A 213 24.72 12.30 0.03
CA TYR A 213 23.91 11.92 1.17
C TYR A 213 23.91 10.41 1.37
N ASN A 214 23.75 9.60 0.33
CA ASN A 214 23.59 8.15 0.50
C ASN A 214 24.86 7.32 0.24
N ARG A 215 25.98 7.93 -0.19
CA ARG A 215 27.23 7.21 -0.50
C ARG A 215 27.77 6.28 0.59
N ASP A 216 27.41 6.52 1.85
CA ASP A 216 27.82 5.76 3.02
C ASP A 216 26.81 4.64 3.41
N PHE A 217 25.68 4.51 2.72
CA PHE A 217 24.59 3.59 3.04
C PHE A 217 25.09 2.15 3.25
N ARG A 218 25.78 1.59 2.25
CA ARG A 218 26.33 0.23 2.32
C ARG A 218 27.29 0.06 3.50
N LYS A 219 28.18 1.03 3.72
CA LYS A 219 29.12 1.02 4.85
C LYS A 219 28.39 1.02 6.20
N ASN A 220 27.40 1.88 6.37
CA ASN A 220 26.66 2.03 7.62
C ASN A 220 25.86 0.78 7.99
N PHE A 221 25.45 -0.01 7.00
CA PHE A 221 24.76 -1.29 7.22
C PHE A 221 25.67 -2.52 7.07
N GLY A 222 27.00 -2.33 6.97
CA GLY A 222 27.96 -3.44 6.87
C GLY A 222 27.75 -4.33 5.64
N ILE A 223 27.38 -3.71 4.52
CA ILE A 223 27.22 -4.34 3.20
C ILE A 223 28.50 -4.05 2.40
N LYS A 224 29.13 -5.09 1.86
CA LYS A 224 30.32 -4.97 1.02
C LYS A 224 29.93 -4.58 -0.40
N GLU A 225 30.90 -4.12 -1.16
CA GLU A 225 30.65 -3.77 -2.56
C GLU A 225 30.25 -4.97 -3.42
N ASN A 226 30.85 -6.15 -3.19
CA ASN A 226 30.59 -7.39 -3.91
C ASN A 226 29.43 -8.24 -3.34
N ASP A 227 28.70 -7.75 -2.33
CA ASP A 227 27.48 -8.39 -1.86
C ASP A 227 26.31 -8.11 -2.80
N ILE A 228 25.40 -9.09 -2.91
CA ILE A 228 24.12 -8.99 -3.61
C ILE A 228 23.06 -8.64 -2.56
N VAL A 229 22.32 -7.57 -2.80
CA VAL A 229 21.28 -7.05 -1.90
C VAL A 229 19.89 -7.38 -2.46
N PHE A 230 19.17 -8.20 -1.71
CA PHE A 230 17.75 -8.49 -1.91
C PHE A 230 16.94 -7.55 -1.01
N LEU A 231 16.25 -6.57 -1.60
CA LEU A 231 15.52 -5.56 -0.85
C LEU A 231 14.07 -5.99 -0.57
N GLN A 232 13.71 -6.07 0.71
CA GLN A 232 12.34 -6.12 1.19
C GLN A 232 11.94 -4.71 1.66
N ALA A 233 11.26 -3.95 0.79
CA ALA A 233 10.86 -2.56 1.07
C ALA A 233 9.51 -2.44 1.80
N THR A 234 8.78 -3.55 2.00
CA THR A 234 7.50 -3.52 2.72
C THR A 234 7.70 -3.47 4.23
N ARG A 235 6.65 -3.06 4.94
CA ARG A 235 6.50 -3.31 6.39
C ARG A 235 6.69 -4.79 6.71
N ILE A 236 7.10 -5.09 7.94
CA ILE A 236 7.25 -6.47 8.42
C ILE A 236 5.94 -6.89 9.09
N LEU A 237 5.17 -7.71 8.35
CA LEU A 237 3.84 -8.22 8.71
C LEU A 237 3.68 -9.62 8.12
N ASP A 238 2.89 -10.46 8.77
CA ASP A 238 2.64 -11.86 8.39
C ASP A 238 2.23 -12.05 6.92
N ARG A 239 1.26 -11.27 6.44
CA ARG A 239 0.79 -11.32 5.06
C ARG A 239 1.84 -10.90 4.03
N LYS A 240 2.97 -10.32 4.45
CA LYS A 240 4.05 -9.91 3.55
C LYS A 240 4.98 -11.05 3.17
N GLY A 241 4.86 -12.23 3.79
CA GLY A 241 5.45 -13.48 3.31
C GLY A 241 6.98 -13.50 3.21
N ILE A 242 7.67 -12.68 4.02
CA ILE A 242 9.14 -12.48 3.99
C ILE A 242 9.91 -13.81 4.09
N GLU A 243 9.36 -14.81 4.75
CA GLU A 243 9.89 -16.17 4.82
C GLU A 243 10.17 -16.79 3.44
N SER A 244 9.41 -16.43 2.41
CA SER A 244 9.62 -16.95 1.06
C SER A 244 10.90 -16.37 0.45
N ALA A 245 11.23 -15.11 0.74
CA ALA A 245 12.50 -14.52 0.34
C ALA A 245 13.69 -15.22 1.05
N ILE A 246 13.51 -15.59 2.32
CA ILE A 246 14.51 -16.37 3.08
C ILE A 246 14.74 -17.73 2.41
N GLU A 247 13.69 -18.47 2.03
CA GLU A 247 13.83 -19.77 1.35
C GLU A 247 14.53 -19.65 -0.01
N VAL A 248 14.17 -18.62 -0.80
CA VAL A 248 14.84 -18.34 -2.09
C VAL A 248 16.33 -18.07 -1.89
N ILE A 249 16.69 -17.19 -0.95
CA ILE A 249 18.09 -16.84 -0.70
C ILE A 249 18.85 -18.04 -0.12
N ALA A 250 18.23 -18.85 0.75
CA ALA A 250 18.82 -20.06 1.27
C ALA A 250 19.13 -21.08 0.16
N LYS A 251 18.20 -21.27 -0.78
CA LYS A 251 18.40 -22.14 -1.95
C LYS A 251 19.45 -21.53 -2.90
N LEU A 252 19.48 -20.22 -3.11
CA LEU A 252 20.53 -19.55 -3.88
C LEU A 252 21.92 -19.74 -3.25
N ASN A 253 22.03 -19.65 -1.93
CA ASN A 253 23.28 -19.90 -1.20
C ASN A 253 23.79 -21.33 -1.40
N LYS A 254 22.90 -22.32 -1.51
CA LYS A 254 23.27 -23.71 -1.86
C LYS A 254 23.77 -23.84 -3.31
N ASN A 255 23.32 -22.98 -4.22
CA ASN A 255 23.71 -22.96 -5.64
C ASN A 255 24.76 -21.88 -5.96
N ARG A 256 25.40 -21.33 -4.93
CA ARG A 256 26.36 -20.21 -5.04
C ARG A 256 27.49 -20.45 -6.04
N ASN A 257 27.92 -21.70 -6.20
CA ASN A 257 28.98 -22.07 -7.16
C ASN A 257 28.63 -21.70 -8.60
N GLU A 258 27.35 -21.59 -8.94
CA GLU A 258 26.91 -21.14 -10.27
C GLU A 258 27.19 -19.65 -10.53
N LEU A 259 27.43 -18.85 -9.49
CA LEU A 259 27.80 -17.43 -9.61
C LEU A 259 29.29 -17.19 -9.36
N LEU A 260 30.01 -18.13 -8.74
CA LEU A 260 31.39 -17.94 -8.33
C LEU A 260 32.31 -17.63 -9.53
N GLY A 261 33.01 -16.51 -9.46
CA GLY A 261 33.91 -16.02 -10.51
C GLY A 261 33.18 -15.34 -11.69
N LYS A 262 31.85 -15.33 -11.72
CA LYS A 262 31.09 -14.66 -12.77
C LYS A 262 31.03 -13.15 -12.53
N THR A 263 31.05 -12.40 -13.62
CA THR A 263 30.71 -10.97 -13.62
C THR A 263 29.20 -10.84 -13.64
N LEU A 264 28.67 -9.99 -12.75
CA LEU A 264 27.25 -9.70 -12.62
C LEU A 264 26.82 -8.53 -13.52
N TYR A 265 25.52 -8.28 -13.61
CA TYR A 265 24.88 -7.23 -14.42
C TYR A 265 25.49 -5.83 -14.19
N ASN A 266 25.96 -5.55 -12.97
CA ASN A 266 26.56 -4.28 -12.55
C ASN A 266 28.10 -4.23 -12.72
N GLY A 267 28.69 -5.24 -13.37
CA GLY A 267 30.14 -5.32 -13.63
C GLY A 267 30.97 -5.84 -12.46
N LYS A 268 30.36 -6.15 -11.31
CA LYS A 268 31.06 -6.71 -10.15
C LYS A 268 31.26 -8.21 -10.31
N VAL A 269 32.37 -8.73 -9.82
CA VAL A 269 32.64 -10.17 -9.79
C VAL A 269 32.10 -10.76 -8.49
N PHE A 270 31.34 -11.84 -8.58
CA PHE A 270 30.89 -12.58 -7.41
C PHE A 270 31.98 -13.53 -6.93
N THR A 271 32.50 -13.29 -5.73
CA THR A 271 33.70 -13.97 -5.19
C THR A 271 33.34 -14.93 -4.05
N ALA A 272 34.32 -15.61 -3.47
CA ALA A 272 34.10 -16.49 -2.32
C ALA A 272 33.65 -15.74 -1.05
N ASP A 273 33.97 -14.45 -0.94
CA ASP A 273 33.63 -13.61 0.20
C ASP A 273 32.40 -12.71 -0.01
N SER A 274 31.79 -12.74 -1.20
CA SER A 274 30.47 -12.14 -1.48
C SER A 274 29.38 -12.73 -0.57
N ARG A 275 28.28 -12.04 -0.37
CA ARG A 275 27.12 -12.54 0.39
C ARG A 275 25.84 -12.20 -0.34
N ASN A 276 24.81 -12.99 -0.09
CA ASN A 276 23.43 -12.66 -0.45
C ASN A 276 22.75 -12.15 0.82
N ILE A 277 22.39 -10.87 0.85
CA ILE A 277 21.83 -10.20 2.02
C ILE A 277 20.36 -9.89 1.78
N LEU A 278 19.49 -10.30 2.69
CA LEU A 278 18.11 -9.82 2.74
C LEU A 278 18.06 -8.51 3.53
N LEU A 279 17.82 -7.40 2.86
CA LEU A 279 17.75 -6.07 3.46
C LEU A 279 16.28 -5.68 3.66
N CYS A 280 15.81 -5.68 4.91
CA CYS A 280 14.47 -5.27 5.28
C CYS A 280 14.46 -3.79 5.66
N ALA A 281 13.95 -2.94 4.76
CA ALA A 281 13.93 -1.49 4.90
C ALA A 281 12.63 -0.94 5.51
N GLY A 282 11.55 -1.72 5.53
CA GLY A 282 10.31 -1.35 6.22
C GLY A 282 10.39 -1.52 7.73
N TYR A 283 9.56 -0.76 8.46
CA TYR A 283 9.44 -0.88 9.90
C TYR A 283 8.64 -2.13 10.31
N VAL A 284 8.84 -2.59 11.54
CA VAL A 284 8.01 -3.62 12.16
C VAL A 284 6.70 -2.97 12.56
N GLU A 285 5.61 -3.36 11.90
CA GLU A 285 4.29 -2.84 12.22
C GLU A 285 3.85 -3.39 13.58
N ASN A 286 3.32 -2.56 14.47
CA ASN A 286 2.86 -3.01 15.79
C ASN A 286 1.33 -3.04 15.88
N PHE A 287 0.64 -2.39 14.94
CA PHE A 287 -0.81 -2.41 14.84
C PHE A 287 -1.27 -3.67 14.09
N GLY A 288 -2.12 -4.48 14.73
CA GLY A 288 -2.66 -5.70 14.12
C GLY A 288 -1.74 -6.91 14.13
N ILE A 289 -0.55 -6.84 14.75
CA ILE A 289 0.26 -8.04 15.02
C ILE A 289 -0.28 -8.72 16.28
N SER A 290 -1.19 -9.67 16.11
CA SER A 290 -1.38 -10.75 17.08
C SER A 290 -0.36 -11.85 16.78
N GLY A 291 0.90 -11.72 17.20
CA GLY A 291 1.83 -12.84 17.03
C GLY A 291 3.33 -12.53 17.10
N ASN A 292 4.10 -13.59 16.87
CA ASN A 292 5.56 -13.59 16.93
C ASN A 292 6.23 -13.51 15.55
N TYR A 293 5.55 -12.97 14.53
CA TYR A 293 6.01 -13.05 13.12
C TYR A 293 7.44 -12.53 12.93
N TYR A 294 7.75 -11.33 13.44
CA TYR A 294 9.10 -10.75 13.37
C TYR A 294 10.18 -11.66 13.99
N GLU A 295 9.88 -12.28 15.13
CA GLU A 295 10.81 -13.22 15.78
C GLU A 295 10.88 -14.56 15.04
N ASN A 296 9.78 -15.01 14.44
CA ASN A 296 9.71 -16.25 13.65
C ASN A 296 10.53 -16.14 12.36
N ILE A 297 10.46 -15.00 11.64
CA ILE A 297 11.32 -14.78 10.46
C ILE A 297 12.81 -14.72 10.83
N LYS A 298 13.17 -14.17 12.01
CA LYS A 298 14.54 -14.18 12.51
C LYS A 298 15.02 -15.60 12.81
N LYS A 299 14.20 -16.40 13.50
CA LYS A 299 14.50 -17.82 13.76
C LYS A 299 14.71 -18.59 12.45
N LYS A 300 13.81 -18.40 11.47
CA LYS A 300 13.93 -19.04 10.15
C LYS A 300 15.17 -18.60 9.39
N ALA A 301 15.53 -17.32 9.43
CA ALA A 301 16.77 -16.82 8.81
C ALA A 301 18.02 -17.49 9.41
N VAL A 302 18.08 -17.63 10.74
CA VAL A 302 19.17 -18.33 11.45
C VAL A 302 19.22 -19.81 11.06
N GLU A 303 18.08 -20.50 11.11
CA GLU A 303 17.97 -21.92 10.73
C GLU A 303 18.45 -22.16 9.29
N LYS A 304 18.10 -21.25 8.37
CA LYS A 304 18.43 -21.36 6.95
C LYS A 304 19.80 -20.78 6.58
N GLY A 305 20.53 -20.19 7.53
CA GLY A 305 21.83 -19.56 7.30
C GLY A 305 21.76 -18.35 6.36
N VAL A 306 20.70 -17.56 6.44
CA VAL A 306 20.48 -16.35 5.63
C VAL A 306 20.78 -15.10 6.45
N GLU A 307 21.67 -14.24 5.94
CA GLU A 307 21.94 -12.94 6.57
C GLU A 307 20.80 -11.97 6.26
N ILE A 308 20.07 -11.58 7.30
CA ILE A 308 19.01 -10.57 7.25
C ILE A 308 19.45 -9.31 7.99
N LYS A 309 19.20 -8.14 7.38
CA LYS A 309 19.48 -6.83 7.97
C LYS A 309 18.18 -6.04 8.07
N PHE A 310 17.74 -5.80 9.29
CA PHE A 310 16.60 -4.93 9.58
C PHE A 310 17.09 -3.50 9.79
N ILE A 311 16.78 -2.62 8.84
CA ILE A 311 17.27 -1.24 8.84
C ILE A 311 16.14 -0.22 9.03
N GLY A 312 14.89 -0.65 9.21
CA GLY A 312 13.72 0.21 9.23
C GLY A 312 13.75 1.35 10.26
N SER A 313 14.52 1.22 11.35
CA SER A 313 14.71 2.32 12.31
C SER A 313 15.56 3.49 11.77
N HIS A 314 16.31 3.28 10.69
CA HIS A 314 17.15 4.28 10.02
C HIS A 314 16.57 4.73 8.68
N ILE A 315 15.35 4.29 8.36
CA ILE A 315 14.64 4.59 7.11
C ILE A 315 13.39 5.41 7.43
N SER A 316 13.13 6.44 6.62
CA SER A 316 11.89 7.22 6.65
C SER A 316 11.45 7.56 5.23
N HIS A 317 10.35 8.29 5.09
CA HIS A 317 9.88 8.78 3.80
C HIS A 317 10.87 9.76 3.18
N SER A 318 11.39 10.68 3.99
CA SER A 318 12.37 11.69 3.58
C SER A 318 13.71 11.50 4.29
N ARG A 319 14.79 11.88 3.59
CA ARG A 319 16.13 11.99 4.18
C ARG A 319 16.13 13.04 5.28
N GLY A 320 16.86 12.81 6.37
CA GLY A 320 16.98 13.78 7.44
C GLY A 320 17.76 13.26 8.64
N LYS A 321 17.46 13.81 9.82
CA LYS A 321 17.99 13.32 11.08
C LYS A 321 16.90 13.16 12.11
N ILE A 322 16.94 12.08 12.87
CA ILE A 322 16.08 11.84 14.03
C ILE A 322 17.01 11.62 15.22
N ASN A 323 16.82 12.38 16.30
CA ASN A 323 17.66 12.31 17.50
C ASN A 323 19.18 12.42 17.23
N GLY A 324 19.57 13.19 16.21
CA GLY A 324 20.96 13.37 15.80
C GLY A 324 21.52 12.25 14.91
N GLU A 325 20.82 11.13 14.78
CA GLU A 325 21.17 10.03 13.88
C GLU A 325 20.71 10.32 12.46
N LYS A 326 21.51 9.87 11.48
CA LYS A 326 21.20 10.03 10.06
C LYS A 326 20.09 9.07 9.66
N ILE A 327 19.07 9.61 8.99
CA ILE A 327 17.95 8.86 8.45
C ILE A 327 17.99 8.92 6.92
N TYR A 328 17.89 7.75 6.30
CA TYR A 328 17.80 7.61 4.86
C TYR A 328 16.34 7.63 4.41
N SER A 329 16.10 8.01 3.16
CA SER A 329 14.80 7.73 2.54
C SER A 329 14.71 6.24 2.22
N LEU A 330 13.50 5.68 2.19
CA LEU A 330 13.27 4.34 1.65
C LEU A 330 13.86 4.21 0.24
N TRP A 331 13.79 5.26 -0.57
CA TRP A 331 14.38 5.31 -1.91
C TRP A 331 15.90 5.12 -1.93
N ASP A 332 16.62 5.49 -0.87
CA ASP A 332 18.06 5.21 -0.78
C ASP A 332 18.34 3.70 -0.71
N SER A 333 17.41 2.90 -0.16
CA SER A 333 17.57 1.44 -0.15
C SER A 333 17.44 0.81 -1.54
N TYR A 334 16.58 1.37 -2.41
CA TYR A 334 16.43 0.93 -3.80
C TYR A 334 17.71 1.19 -4.62
N VAL A 335 18.41 2.32 -4.39
CA VAL A 335 19.69 2.65 -5.07
C VAL A 335 20.76 1.58 -4.88
N TYR A 336 20.77 0.91 -3.73
CA TYR A 336 21.79 -0.07 -3.35
C TYR A 336 21.36 -1.52 -3.45
N ALA A 337 20.12 -1.75 -3.90
CA ALA A 337 19.54 -3.07 -4.13
C ALA A 337 19.93 -3.63 -5.50
N ASP A 338 20.00 -4.95 -5.59
CA ASP A 338 20.23 -5.66 -6.85
C ASP A 338 18.92 -6.28 -7.38
N ILE A 339 18.04 -6.71 -6.46
CA ILE A 339 16.73 -7.33 -6.71
C ILE A 339 15.78 -6.91 -5.58
N VAL A 340 14.49 -6.72 -5.89
CA VAL A 340 13.43 -6.52 -4.88
C VAL A 340 12.71 -7.83 -4.60
N THR A 341 12.46 -8.12 -3.33
CA THR A 341 11.60 -9.20 -2.87
C THR A 341 10.23 -8.64 -2.50
N TYR A 342 9.20 -9.19 -3.14
CA TYR A 342 7.80 -8.85 -2.94
C TYR A 342 6.94 -10.12 -2.77
N PRO A 343 7.21 -10.97 -1.75
CA PRO A 343 6.52 -12.24 -1.54
C PRO A 343 5.17 -12.10 -0.83
N SER A 344 4.57 -10.91 -0.82
CA SER A 344 3.29 -10.66 -0.16
C SER A 344 2.21 -11.63 -0.65
N LEU A 345 1.53 -12.28 0.29
CA LEU A 345 0.42 -13.20 0.02
C LEU A 345 -0.89 -12.44 -0.24
N TRP A 346 -1.00 -11.23 0.31
CA TRP A 346 -2.16 -10.35 0.15
C TRP A 346 -1.73 -8.88 0.07
N GLU A 347 -2.28 -8.16 -0.89
CA GLU A 347 -2.14 -6.71 -1.09
C GLU A 347 -3.41 -6.16 -1.75
N GLY A 348 -3.86 -4.97 -1.35
CA GLY A 348 -4.96 -4.26 -2.03
C GLY A 348 -4.58 -3.72 -3.42
N TRP A 349 -3.29 -3.48 -3.65
CA TRP A 349 -2.75 -3.11 -4.97
C TRP A 349 -1.33 -3.62 -5.19
N GLY A 350 -0.34 -2.88 -4.68
CA GLY A 350 1.07 -3.21 -4.77
C GLY A 350 1.97 -2.03 -5.11
N ASN A 351 1.91 -0.95 -4.34
CA ASN A 351 2.70 0.26 -4.62
C ASN A 351 4.21 -0.04 -4.67
N GLN A 352 4.74 -0.86 -3.75
CA GLN A 352 6.16 -1.22 -3.77
C GLN A 352 6.57 -2.06 -5.00
N PHE A 353 5.63 -2.81 -5.60
CA PHE A 353 5.89 -3.48 -6.87
C PHE A 353 6.16 -2.43 -7.96
N ILE A 354 5.33 -1.39 -8.05
CA ILE A 354 5.51 -0.29 -9.02
C ILE A 354 6.76 0.55 -8.68
N GLU A 355 7.06 0.78 -7.40
CA GLU A 355 8.30 1.44 -6.97
C GLU A 355 9.54 0.67 -7.43
N ALA A 356 9.55 -0.67 -7.32
CA ALA A 356 10.63 -1.52 -7.80
C ALA A 356 10.80 -1.47 -9.33
N VAL A 357 9.67 -1.41 -10.06
CA VAL A 357 9.67 -1.20 -11.52
C VAL A 357 10.26 0.17 -11.86
N PHE A 358 9.87 1.22 -11.16
CA PHE A 358 10.42 2.57 -11.34
C PHE A 358 11.92 2.63 -11.05
N ALA A 359 12.37 1.96 -9.98
CA ALA A 359 13.79 1.82 -9.63
C ALA A 359 14.58 0.92 -10.60
N LYS A 360 13.92 0.35 -11.62
CA LYS A 360 14.51 -0.55 -12.61
C LYS A 360 15.23 -1.75 -11.99
N LEU A 361 14.58 -2.38 -11.00
CA LEU A 361 15.07 -3.60 -10.36
C LEU A 361 14.22 -4.81 -10.78
N PRO A 362 14.83 -6.00 -10.99
CA PRO A 362 14.10 -7.26 -11.07
C PRO A 362 13.33 -7.52 -9.79
N ILE A 363 12.17 -8.17 -9.92
CA ILE A 363 11.24 -8.39 -8.81
C ILE A 363 11.03 -9.89 -8.64
N ILE A 364 11.29 -10.39 -7.44
CA ILE A 364 10.81 -11.69 -6.98
C ILE A 364 9.45 -11.48 -6.36
N ALA A 365 8.38 -12.07 -6.90
CA ALA A 365 7.03 -11.83 -6.41
C ALA A 365 6.21 -13.10 -6.27
N PHE A 366 5.47 -13.20 -5.17
CA PHE A 366 4.32 -14.10 -5.10
C PHE A 366 3.20 -13.51 -5.94
N GLU A 367 2.53 -14.33 -6.74
CA GLU A 367 1.40 -13.90 -7.57
C GLU A 367 0.14 -13.81 -6.70
N TYR A 368 0.08 -12.82 -5.82
CA TYR A 368 -1.08 -12.56 -4.95
C TYR A 368 -2.34 -12.25 -5.77
N PRO A 369 -3.55 -12.34 -5.18
CA PRO A 369 -4.80 -12.26 -5.94
C PRO A 369 -4.93 -11.04 -6.85
N VAL A 370 -4.60 -9.84 -6.35
CA VAL A 370 -4.65 -8.59 -7.14
C VAL A 370 -3.58 -8.56 -8.23
N TYR A 371 -2.39 -9.15 -8.00
CA TYR A 371 -1.41 -9.31 -9.08
C TYR A 371 -2.00 -10.14 -10.22
N ILE A 372 -2.65 -11.28 -9.92
CA ILE A 372 -3.25 -12.14 -10.96
C ILE A 372 -4.37 -11.42 -11.72
N SER A 373 -5.26 -10.73 -10.99
CA SER A 373 -6.44 -10.11 -11.60
C SER A 373 -6.12 -8.84 -12.40
N ASP A 374 -5.11 -8.08 -11.99
CA ASP A 374 -4.81 -6.75 -12.51
C ASP A 374 -3.42 -6.70 -13.16
N LEU A 375 -2.34 -6.87 -12.38
CA LEU A 375 -0.97 -6.61 -12.85
C LEU A 375 -0.44 -7.65 -13.86
N LYS A 376 -0.81 -8.92 -13.73
CA LYS A 376 -0.37 -10.02 -14.61
C LYS A 376 -0.82 -9.81 -16.04
N LYS A 377 -2.00 -9.19 -16.24
CA LYS A 377 -2.55 -8.87 -17.57
C LYS A 377 -1.73 -7.82 -18.32
N VAL A 378 -0.96 -6.98 -17.60
CA VAL A 378 -0.05 -6.00 -18.20
C VAL A 378 1.18 -6.66 -18.82
N GLY A 379 1.59 -7.83 -18.31
CA GLY A 379 2.67 -8.63 -18.90
C GLY A 379 4.08 -8.33 -18.37
N PHE A 380 4.17 -7.90 -17.11
CA PHE A 380 5.45 -7.74 -16.39
C PHE A 380 6.27 -9.03 -16.40
N ASP A 381 7.59 -8.89 -16.55
CA ASP A 381 8.55 -9.98 -16.41
C ASP A 381 9.08 -10.02 -14.98
N ILE A 382 8.60 -11.01 -14.21
CA ILE A 382 8.93 -11.19 -12.79
C ILE A 382 9.60 -12.54 -12.55
N ILE A 383 10.30 -12.66 -11.43
CA ILE A 383 10.77 -13.93 -10.88
C ILE A 383 9.63 -14.46 -10.00
N SER A 384 8.73 -15.24 -10.60
CA SER A 384 7.51 -15.69 -9.94
C SER A 384 7.79 -16.73 -8.85
N LEU A 385 7.08 -16.57 -7.73
CA LEU A 385 6.98 -17.54 -6.64
C LEU A 385 5.67 -18.35 -6.70
N GLY A 386 4.97 -18.32 -7.85
CA GLY A 386 3.67 -18.94 -8.03
C GLY A 386 2.56 -18.22 -7.27
N ASP A 387 1.39 -18.84 -7.22
CA ASP A 387 0.15 -18.32 -6.63
C ASP A 387 -0.41 -19.18 -5.48
N LYS A 388 0.35 -20.18 -5.03
CA LYS A 388 -0.11 -21.17 -4.06
C LYS A 388 0.85 -21.33 -2.90
N VAL A 389 0.31 -21.20 -1.70
CA VAL A 389 0.94 -21.66 -0.46
C VAL A 389 0.67 -23.16 -0.33
N LYS A 390 1.74 -23.96 -0.20
CA LYS A 390 1.66 -25.42 -0.07
C LYS A 390 1.19 -25.82 1.33
N ALA A 391 1.73 -25.17 2.35
CA ALA A 391 1.47 -25.43 3.76
C ALA A 391 1.95 -24.24 4.60
N TYR A 392 1.76 -24.32 5.92
CA TYR A 392 2.42 -23.46 6.91
C TYR A 392 3.30 -24.34 7.80
N ASP A 393 4.49 -23.85 8.17
CA ASP A 393 5.40 -24.56 9.06
C ASP A 393 4.99 -24.43 10.54
N GLU A 394 5.75 -25.05 11.45
CA GLU A 394 5.47 -25.04 12.89
C GLU A 394 5.51 -23.63 13.52
N LEU A 395 6.14 -22.66 12.84
CA LEU A 395 6.17 -21.25 13.24
C LEU A 395 5.02 -20.44 12.62
N GLY A 396 4.12 -21.10 11.88
CA GLY A 396 3.01 -20.48 11.16
C GLY A 396 3.46 -19.70 9.92
N LEU A 397 4.66 -19.95 9.39
CA LEU A 397 5.19 -19.25 8.21
C LEU A 397 4.84 -20.01 6.94
N ALA A 398 4.54 -19.30 5.85
CA ALA A 398 4.15 -19.92 4.60
C ALA A 398 5.28 -20.77 3.99
N VAL A 399 4.89 -21.90 3.42
CA VAL A 399 5.76 -22.82 2.70
C VAL A 399 5.29 -22.88 1.26
N LEU A 400 6.16 -22.50 0.33
CA LEU A 400 5.89 -22.57 -1.11
C LEU A 400 6.38 -23.91 -1.71
N PRO A 401 5.87 -24.32 -2.88
CA PRO A 401 6.35 -25.52 -3.57
C PRO A 401 7.85 -25.44 -3.91
N GLU A 402 8.62 -26.50 -3.62
CA GLU A 402 10.09 -26.50 -3.82
C GLU A 402 10.51 -26.33 -5.28
N ASN A 403 9.74 -26.87 -6.23
CA ASN A 403 10.02 -26.70 -7.65
C ASN A 403 9.98 -25.22 -8.06
N ILE A 404 9.01 -24.47 -7.53
CA ILE A 404 8.86 -23.04 -7.81
C ILE A 404 10.02 -22.23 -7.22
N ILE A 405 10.45 -22.55 -5.99
CA ILE A 405 11.65 -21.94 -5.40
C ILE A 405 12.90 -22.23 -6.26
N SER A 406 13.02 -23.46 -6.77
CA SER A 406 14.16 -23.86 -7.61
C SER A 406 14.16 -23.13 -8.95
N GLU A 407 13.00 -22.99 -9.60
CA GLU A 407 12.82 -22.20 -10.83
C GLU A 407 13.15 -20.72 -10.61
N ALA A 408 12.70 -20.14 -9.49
CA ALA A 408 13.01 -18.77 -9.11
C ALA A 408 14.53 -18.55 -8.96
N VAL A 409 15.24 -19.46 -8.27
CA VAL A 409 16.70 -19.40 -8.11
C VAL A 409 17.43 -19.45 -9.45
N GLN A 410 17.03 -20.35 -10.34
CA GLN A 410 17.66 -20.45 -11.67
C GLN A 410 17.43 -19.16 -12.49
N LYS A 411 16.25 -18.56 -12.39
CA LYS A 411 15.99 -17.27 -13.03
C LYS A 411 16.80 -16.13 -12.40
N ILE A 412 16.98 -16.11 -11.07
CA ILE A 412 17.86 -15.14 -10.39
C ILE A 412 19.29 -15.24 -10.91
N ILE A 413 19.84 -16.46 -10.99
CA ILE A 413 21.21 -16.70 -11.46
C ILE A 413 21.37 -16.22 -12.91
N SER A 414 20.41 -16.53 -13.79
CA SER A 414 20.40 -16.06 -15.18
C SER A 414 20.40 -14.53 -15.26
N VAL A 415 19.47 -13.88 -14.57
CA VAL A 415 19.27 -12.43 -14.62
C VAL A 415 20.44 -11.66 -14.02
N LEU A 416 21.01 -12.14 -12.92
CA LEU A 416 22.14 -11.46 -12.27
C LEU A 416 23.44 -11.59 -13.07
N HIS A 417 23.60 -12.66 -13.85
CA HIS A 417 24.80 -12.87 -14.66
C HIS A 417 24.74 -12.14 -16.01
N ASP A 418 23.57 -12.07 -16.64
CA ASP A 418 23.42 -11.50 -17.97
C ASP A 418 22.92 -10.04 -17.90
N LYS A 419 23.85 -9.10 -18.14
CA LYS A 419 23.58 -7.66 -18.16
C LYS A 419 22.51 -7.26 -19.19
N GLU A 420 22.51 -7.88 -20.37
CA GLU A 420 21.55 -7.55 -21.42
C GLU A 420 20.16 -8.09 -21.07
N GLN A 421 20.09 -9.30 -20.51
CA GLN A 421 18.84 -9.85 -19.99
C GLN A 421 18.29 -8.99 -18.84
N TYR A 422 19.13 -8.60 -17.88
CA TYR A 422 18.76 -7.70 -16.79
C TYR A 422 18.14 -6.42 -17.32
N LYS A 423 18.87 -5.72 -18.21
CA LYS A 423 18.42 -4.45 -18.80
C LYS A 423 17.10 -4.61 -19.57
N LYS A 424 16.97 -5.68 -20.35
CA LYS A 424 15.76 -5.99 -21.12
C LYS A 424 14.54 -6.15 -20.21
N ILE A 425 14.67 -6.87 -19.10
CA ILE A 425 13.58 -7.09 -18.14
C ILE A 425 13.14 -5.76 -17.52
N VAL A 426 14.09 -5.00 -16.97
CA VAL A 426 13.77 -3.80 -16.21
C VAL A 426 13.24 -2.66 -17.10
N ASP A 427 13.78 -2.48 -18.31
CA ASP A 427 13.27 -1.47 -19.24
C ASP A 427 11.89 -1.85 -19.81
N LYS A 428 11.65 -3.15 -20.08
CA LYS A 428 10.32 -3.62 -20.47
C LYS A 428 9.31 -3.31 -19.37
N ASN A 429 9.61 -3.68 -18.13
CA ASN A 429 8.72 -3.46 -17.00
C ASN A 429 8.47 -1.97 -16.78
N TYR A 430 9.50 -1.13 -16.84
CA TYR A 430 9.37 0.33 -16.70
C TYR A 430 8.40 0.89 -17.73
N LYS A 431 8.59 0.56 -19.02
CA LYS A 431 7.71 1.03 -20.10
C LYS A 431 6.27 0.52 -19.95
N LEU A 432 6.09 -0.71 -19.48
CA LEU A 432 4.76 -1.24 -19.21
C LEU A 432 4.07 -0.47 -18.08
N ALA A 433 4.76 -0.20 -16.98
CA ALA A 433 4.16 0.54 -15.87
C ALA A 433 3.90 2.01 -16.23
N GLU A 434 4.81 2.67 -16.94
CA GLU A 434 4.61 4.06 -17.40
C GLU A 434 3.36 4.20 -18.30
N ASN A 435 3.11 3.23 -19.18
CA ASN A 435 1.96 3.27 -20.10
C ASN A 435 0.62 2.86 -19.46
N ASN A 436 0.62 2.33 -18.22
CA ASN A 436 -0.60 1.81 -17.58
C ASN A 436 -0.89 2.44 -16.21
N PHE A 437 0.13 2.92 -15.51
CA PHE A 437 0.06 3.34 -14.11
C PHE A 437 0.77 4.68 -13.87
N SER A 438 0.79 5.56 -14.87
CA SER A 438 1.34 6.92 -14.74
C SER A 438 0.27 7.94 -14.35
N LEU A 439 0.72 9.13 -13.92
CA LEU A 439 -0.18 10.27 -13.70
C LEU A 439 -0.92 10.67 -14.99
N GLU A 440 -0.31 10.46 -16.16
CA GLU A 440 -0.93 10.74 -17.46
C GLU A 440 -2.10 9.78 -17.74
N GLU A 441 -1.97 8.50 -17.40
CA GLU A 441 -3.10 7.57 -17.49
C GLU A 441 -4.19 7.89 -16.47
N LEU A 442 -3.81 8.28 -15.24
CA LEU A 442 -4.78 8.75 -14.24
C LEU A 442 -5.55 9.97 -14.75
N GLU A 443 -4.87 10.95 -15.35
CA GLU A 443 -5.51 12.15 -15.91
C GLU A 443 -6.57 11.81 -16.96
N LYS A 444 -6.33 10.83 -17.83
CA LYS A 444 -7.34 10.37 -18.80
C LYS A 444 -8.58 9.80 -18.12
N ILE A 445 -8.37 8.99 -17.07
CA ILE A 445 -9.46 8.36 -16.31
C ILE A 445 -10.26 9.42 -15.55
N VAL A 446 -9.58 10.28 -14.77
CA VAL A 446 -10.19 11.35 -13.98
C VAL A 446 -10.95 12.32 -14.88
N ARG A 447 -10.38 12.72 -16.02
CA ARG A 447 -11.06 13.60 -16.99
C ARG A 447 -12.38 13.01 -17.46
N ARG A 448 -12.43 11.72 -17.77
CA ARG A 448 -13.68 11.06 -18.16
C ARG A 448 -14.66 11.01 -17.00
N ILE A 449 -14.22 10.63 -15.80
CA ILE A 449 -15.10 10.58 -14.61
C ILE A 449 -15.70 11.95 -14.33
N MET A 450 -14.90 13.02 -14.37
CA MET A 450 -15.39 14.38 -14.13
C MET A 450 -16.42 14.81 -15.19
N GLN A 451 -16.20 14.47 -16.47
CA GLN A 451 -17.18 14.74 -17.54
C GLN A 451 -18.50 13.97 -17.34
N GLU A 452 -18.45 12.74 -16.80
CA GLU A 452 -19.65 11.96 -16.49
C GLU A 452 -20.45 12.54 -15.32
N LEU A 453 -19.84 13.31 -14.41
CA LEU A 453 -20.52 13.97 -13.29
C LEU A 453 -21.23 15.26 -13.68
N ASP A 454 -20.80 15.91 -14.77
CA ASP A 454 -21.40 17.15 -15.29
C ASP A 454 -22.67 16.90 -16.15
N ASN A 455 -22.90 15.65 -16.56
CA ASN A 455 -24.06 15.21 -17.36
C ASN A 455 -25.12 14.52 -16.50
#